data_AF-A0A086LNE1-F1
#
_entry.id   AF-A0A086LNE1-F1
#
_cell.length_a   1.000
_cell.length_b   1.000
_cell.length_c   1.000
_cell.angle_alpha   90.00
_cell.angle_beta   90.00
_cell.angle_gamma   90.00
#
_symmetry.space_group_name_H-M   'P 1'
#
loop_
_entity.id
_entity.type
_entity.pdbx_description
1 polymer ?
#
loop_
_entity_poly.entity_id
_entity_poly.type
_entity_poly.pdbx_seq_one_letter_code
_entity_poly.pdbx_strand_id
1 'polypeptide(L)'
;MPETGIGFFPDVGAAFFLSRLKAAPGVGFLLGLVGKRLRAADLLATGLATHFVPRAHLAELKEKLEKVNGFLSPEAARAEVDRIVDEFSEPLFSSSSSPPSSSSPPSSSPPSSSLCNLTADVLDGCEKYFSVLPESFQALLASLDEGAASGCRFAAEVKQTLRDKCPLSCAVWLALFRQAEARKCVDERSDDAPFYAQREEEGDRLLEVLRQDFVLAEAFGHGYPENFKEGVRAVLVDKDNRPQWTPSNNADVHEDDVRRMLNYCEANGLDRYLHS
;
A
#
# COMPACT_ATOMS: atom_id res chain seq x y z
N MET A 1 -2.19 -5.90 -1.71
CA MET A 1 -3.32 -5.27 -2.40
C MET A 1 -3.28 -5.66 -3.89
N PRO A 2 -3.87 -6.82 -4.26
CA PRO A 2 -3.90 -7.31 -5.64
C PRO A 2 -5.03 -6.72 -6.51
N GLU A 3 -5.76 -5.72 -6.03
CA GLU A 3 -7.03 -5.21 -6.57
C GLU A 3 -6.92 -4.69 -8.01
N THR A 4 -5.79 -4.06 -8.37
CA THR A 4 -5.52 -3.63 -9.75
C THR A 4 -5.49 -4.79 -10.75
N GLY A 5 -5.24 -6.02 -10.28
CA GLY A 5 -5.25 -7.24 -11.10
C GLY A 5 -6.64 -7.80 -11.37
N ILE A 6 -7.65 -7.38 -10.61
CA ILE A 6 -9.05 -7.78 -10.81
C ILE A 6 -9.91 -6.64 -11.34
N GLY A 7 -9.28 -5.58 -11.87
CA GLY A 7 -10.02 -4.43 -12.39
C GLY A 7 -10.64 -3.55 -11.32
N PHE A 8 -10.09 -3.55 -10.09
CA PHE A 8 -10.51 -2.69 -8.98
C PHE A 8 -9.35 -1.78 -8.54
N PHE A 9 -9.60 -0.87 -7.59
CA PHE A 9 -8.54 -0.03 -6.99
C PHE A 9 -8.26 -0.52 -5.57
N PRO A 10 -7.06 -0.27 -5.01
CA PRO A 10 -6.81 -0.49 -3.59
C PRO A 10 -7.76 0.38 -2.74
N ASP A 11 -8.61 -0.27 -1.95
CA ASP A 11 -9.75 0.32 -1.25
C ASP A 11 -9.51 0.43 0.27
N VAL A 12 -10.59 0.64 1.04
CA VAL A 12 -10.60 0.68 2.52
C VAL A 12 -9.54 1.61 3.13
N GLY A 13 -9.31 2.76 2.50
CA GLY A 13 -8.35 3.75 2.96
C GLY A 13 -6.90 3.44 2.57
N ALA A 14 -6.67 2.55 1.61
CA ALA A 14 -5.33 2.21 1.11
C ALA A 14 -4.47 3.42 0.80
N ALA A 15 -4.99 4.40 0.07
CA ALA A 15 -4.26 5.63 -0.26
C ALA A 15 -3.87 6.41 1.01
N PHE A 16 -4.69 6.38 2.07
CA PHE A 16 -4.41 7.04 3.34
C PHE A 16 -3.23 6.40 4.07
N PHE A 17 -3.27 5.09 4.34
CA PHE A 17 -2.23 4.44 5.15
C PHE A 17 -0.97 4.11 4.34
N LEU A 18 -1.08 3.75 3.05
CA LEU A 18 0.10 3.44 2.24
C LEU A 18 0.95 4.67 1.95
N SER A 19 0.33 5.84 1.84
CA SER A 19 1.11 7.06 1.68
C SER A 19 1.96 7.30 2.93
N ARG A 20 1.47 6.96 4.12
CA ARG A 20 2.12 7.25 5.42
C ARG A 20 3.02 6.14 5.96
N LEU A 21 3.46 5.19 5.12
CA LEU A 21 4.34 4.11 5.57
C LEU A 21 5.68 4.66 6.08
N LYS A 22 6.23 4.00 7.11
CA LYS A 22 7.58 4.26 7.64
C LYS A 22 8.65 3.59 6.78
N ALA A 23 8.60 3.78 5.47
CA ALA A 23 9.46 3.14 4.48
C ALA A 23 10.08 4.15 3.51
N ALA A 24 10.95 3.68 2.61
CA ALA A 24 11.49 4.51 1.54
C ALA A 24 10.35 5.17 0.72
N PRO A 25 10.52 6.41 0.23
CA PRO A 25 9.54 7.08 -0.60
C PRO A 25 9.08 6.21 -1.78
N GLY A 26 7.78 6.25 -2.08
CA GLY A 26 7.21 5.51 -3.20
C GLY A 26 6.93 4.01 -2.95
N VAL A 27 7.36 3.43 -1.81
CA VAL A 27 7.03 2.04 -1.46
C VAL A 27 5.52 1.84 -1.35
N GLY A 28 4.81 2.76 -0.70
CA GLY A 28 3.35 2.73 -0.61
C GLY A 28 2.68 2.71 -1.99
N PHE A 29 3.12 3.58 -2.89
CA PHE A 29 2.60 3.62 -4.26
C PHE A 29 2.80 2.29 -4.98
N LEU A 30 4.00 1.73 -4.92
CA LEU A 30 4.32 0.42 -5.50
C LEU A 30 3.37 -0.66 -4.97
N LEU A 31 3.16 -0.72 -3.65
CA LEU A 31 2.34 -1.77 -3.02
C LEU A 31 0.89 -1.78 -3.51
N GLY A 32 0.28 -0.62 -3.70
CA GLY A 32 -1.06 -0.53 -4.29
C GLY A 32 -1.07 -0.72 -5.81
N LEU A 33 0.00 -0.33 -6.51
CA LEU A 33 0.06 -0.40 -7.96
C LEU A 33 0.22 -1.85 -8.45
N VAL A 34 1.25 -2.55 -7.94
CA VAL A 34 1.63 -3.89 -8.44
C VAL A 34 1.16 -5.03 -7.54
N GLY A 35 0.76 -4.73 -6.29
CA GLY A 35 0.28 -5.73 -5.35
C GLY A 35 1.36 -6.70 -4.87
N LYS A 36 2.60 -6.22 -4.69
CA LYS A 36 3.73 -7.04 -4.24
C LYS A 36 3.40 -7.69 -2.89
N ARG A 37 3.69 -8.99 -2.75
CA ARG A 37 3.51 -9.70 -1.48
C ARG A 37 4.57 -9.24 -0.48
N LEU A 38 4.14 -8.90 0.72
CA LEU A 38 5.03 -8.58 1.84
C LEU A 38 5.21 -9.80 2.74
N ARG A 39 6.39 -9.90 3.36
CA ARG A 39 6.70 -10.84 4.44
C ARG A 39 6.77 -10.11 5.78
N ALA A 40 6.89 -10.85 6.87
CA ALA A 40 6.87 -10.31 8.23
C ALA A 40 7.92 -9.20 8.44
N ALA A 41 9.14 -9.36 7.91
CA ALA A 41 10.18 -8.34 8.00
C ALA A 41 9.81 -7.06 7.24
N ASP A 42 9.19 -7.18 6.06
CA ASP A 42 8.71 -6.02 5.30
C ASP A 42 7.58 -5.30 6.03
N LEU A 43 6.65 -6.05 6.66
CA LEU A 43 5.54 -5.49 7.41
C LEU A 43 6.02 -4.67 8.62
N LEU A 44 7.00 -5.16 9.37
CA LEU A 44 7.62 -4.40 10.45
C LEU A 44 8.37 -3.19 9.92
N ALA A 45 9.21 -3.37 8.88
CA ALA A 45 10.02 -2.29 8.32
C ALA A 45 9.17 -1.16 7.71
N THR A 46 8.00 -1.48 7.15
CA THR A 46 7.07 -0.48 6.60
C THR A 46 6.16 0.16 7.65
N GLY A 47 6.12 -0.39 8.88
CA GLY A 47 5.18 0.00 9.92
C GLY A 47 3.75 -0.52 9.73
N LEU A 48 3.50 -1.39 8.75
CA LEU A 48 2.21 -2.06 8.55
C LEU A 48 1.90 -3.09 9.65
N ALA A 49 2.93 -3.64 10.28
CA ALA A 49 2.81 -4.41 11.51
C ALA A 49 3.61 -3.73 12.63
N THR A 50 3.07 -3.76 13.84
CA THR A 50 3.74 -3.24 15.04
C THR A 50 4.59 -4.28 15.73
N HIS A 51 4.18 -5.55 15.68
CA HIS A 51 4.80 -6.66 16.39
C HIS A 51 4.86 -7.91 15.51
N PHE A 52 5.81 -8.80 15.82
CA PHE A 52 5.87 -10.14 15.27
C PHE A 52 5.72 -11.16 16.38
N VAL A 53 4.62 -11.91 16.36
CA VAL A 53 4.33 -12.98 17.33
C VAL A 53 4.35 -14.32 16.58
N PRO A 54 5.23 -15.26 16.95
CA PRO A 54 5.23 -16.59 16.37
C PRO A 54 3.90 -17.31 16.59
N ARG A 55 3.49 -18.10 15.59
CA ARG A 55 2.20 -18.82 15.63
C ARG A 55 2.02 -19.68 16.89
N ALA A 56 3.10 -20.24 17.42
CA ALA A 56 3.06 -21.07 18.63
C ALA A 56 2.54 -20.30 19.87
N HIS A 57 2.77 -18.99 19.93
CA HIS A 57 2.39 -18.14 21.08
C HIS A 57 1.00 -17.52 20.95
N LEU A 58 0.35 -17.59 19.78
CA LEU A 58 -0.92 -16.91 19.54
C LEU A 58 -2.06 -17.39 20.45
N ALA A 59 -2.08 -18.67 20.83
CA ALA A 59 -3.11 -19.21 21.72
C ALA A 59 -2.99 -18.61 23.13
N GLU A 60 -1.78 -18.58 23.68
CA GLU A 60 -1.49 -18.02 25.01
C GLU A 60 -1.67 -16.50 25.05
N LEU A 61 -1.23 -15.79 24.00
CA LEU A 61 -1.46 -14.36 23.84
C LEU A 61 -2.95 -14.03 23.88
N LYS A 62 -3.78 -14.77 23.11
CA LYS A 62 -5.23 -14.58 23.09
C LYS A 62 -5.84 -14.79 24.48
N GLU A 63 -5.50 -15.89 25.16
CA GLU A 63 -6.00 -16.18 26.50
C GLU A 63 -5.63 -15.07 27.51
N LYS A 64 -4.42 -14.52 27.39
CA LYS A 64 -3.97 -13.44 28.27
C LYS A 64 -4.73 -12.14 28.00
N LEU A 65 -4.94 -11.78 26.73
CA LEU A 65 -5.73 -10.60 26.34
C LEU A 65 -7.19 -10.68 26.80
N GLU A 66 -7.81 -11.86 26.75
CA GLU A 66 -9.20 -12.07 27.21
C GLU A 66 -9.40 -11.83 28.72
N LYS A 67 -8.33 -11.98 29.51
CA LYS A 67 -8.37 -11.77 30.97
C LYS A 67 -8.18 -10.31 31.38
N VAL A 68 -7.80 -9.44 30.47
CA VAL A 68 -7.55 -8.02 30.76
C VAL A 68 -8.86 -7.25 30.83
N ASN A 69 -9.08 -6.51 31.90
CA ASN A 69 -10.27 -5.68 32.10
C ASN A 69 -9.95 -4.50 33.04
N GLY A 70 -10.95 -3.63 33.26
CA GLY A 70 -10.85 -2.57 34.27
C GLY A 70 -9.99 -1.38 33.87
N PHE A 71 -9.90 -1.07 32.58
CA PHE A 71 -9.09 0.05 32.07
C PHE A 71 -9.61 1.41 32.57
N LEU A 72 -8.68 2.27 33.00
CA LEU A 72 -8.98 3.63 33.47
C LEU A 72 -9.18 4.64 32.32
N SER A 73 -8.57 4.37 31.17
CA SER A 73 -8.69 5.17 29.94
C SER A 73 -8.34 4.35 28.70
N PRO A 74 -8.67 4.82 27.48
CA PRO A 74 -8.24 4.19 26.22
C PRO A 74 -6.71 4.07 26.10
N GLU A 75 -5.96 5.05 26.58
CA GLU A 75 -4.49 5.07 26.54
C GLU A 75 -3.91 4.02 27.50
N ALA A 76 -4.48 3.91 28.70
CA ALA A 76 -4.11 2.87 29.65
C ALA A 76 -4.42 1.46 29.09
N ALA A 77 -5.57 1.31 28.41
CA ALA A 77 -5.92 0.07 27.72
C ALA A 77 -4.90 -0.27 26.61
N ARG A 78 -4.52 0.73 25.80
CA ARG A 78 -3.54 0.56 24.72
C ARG A 78 -2.18 0.14 25.28
N ALA A 79 -1.67 0.84 26.28
CA ALA A 79 -0.38 0.56 26.89
C ALA A 79 -0.33 -0.85 27.48
N GLU A 80 -1.40 -1.29 28.14
CA GLU A 80 -1.47 -2.65 28.70
C GLU A 80 -1.54 -3.72 27.59
N VAL A 81 -2.31 -3.48 26.52
CA VAL A 81 -2.35 -4.38 25.36
C VAL A 81 -0.98 -4.48 24.69
N ASP A 82 -0.31 -3.35 24.45
CA ASP A 82 1.03 -3.33 23.85
C ASP A 82 2.02 -4.09 24.73
N ARG A 83 2.03 -3.82 26.03
CA ARG A 83 2.87 -4.55 27.00
C ARG A 83 2.64 -6.05 26.94
N ILE A 84 1.39 -6.51 26.81
CA ILE A 84 1.07 -7.93 26.72
C ILE A 84 1.55 -8.51 25.39
N VAL A 85 1.35 -7.82 24.26
CA VAL A 85 1.80 -8.29 22.95
C VAL A 85 3.32 -8.35 22.89
N ASP A 86 4.03 -7.38 23.49
CA ASP A 86 5.48 -7.34 23.60
C ASP A 86 6.05 -8.60 24.30
N GLU A 87 5.39 -9.10 25.34
CA GLU A 87 5.83 -10.31 26.05
C GLU A 87 5.90 -11.56 25.16
N PHE A 88 5.09 -11.62 24.10
CA PHE A 88 5.07 -12.73 23.14
C PHE A 88 5.74 -12.40 21.81
N SER A 89 6.29 -11.18 21.68
CA SER A 89 6.90 -10.72 20.44
C SER A 89 8.36 -11.13 20.35
N GLU A 90 8.81 -11.46 19.14
CA GLU A 90 10.20 -11.80 18.86
C GLU A 90 10.84 -10.80 17.88
N PRO A 91 12.11 -10.43 18.08
CA PRO A 91 12.83 -9.61 17.10
C PRO A 91 13.12 -10.44 15.84
N LEU A 92 12.62 -10.01 14.68
CA LEU A 92 12.94 -10.65 13.39
C LEU A 92 14.38 -10.39 12.92
N PHE A 93 15.00 -9.31 13.43
CA PHE A 93 16.38 -8.98 13.16
C PHE A 93 17.19 -9.24 14.43
N SER A 94 17.92 -10.36 14.48
CA SER A 94 18.94 -10.52 15.50
C SER A 94 20.08 -9.55 15.19
N SER A 95 20.26 -8.52 16.01
CA SER A 95 21.54 -7.84 16.08
C SER A 95 22.57 -8.88 16.55
N SER A 96 23.44 -9.32 15.64
CA SER A 96 24.64 -10.09 16.01
C SER A 96 25.59 -9.14 16.75
N SER A 97 25.27 -8.81 18.00
CA SER A 97 26.17 -8.13 18.91
C SER A 97 27.11 -9.15 19.54
N SER A 98 28.04 -9.66 18.75
CA SER A 98 29.31 -10.16 19.27
C SER A 98 30.37 -9.08 18.97
N PRO A 99 31.18 -8.65 19.96
CA PRO A 99 32.25 -7.69 19.69
C PRO A 99 33.24 -8.30 18.69
N PRO A 100 33.69 -7.56 17.64
CA PRO A 100 34.66 -8.09 16.71
C PRO A 100 36.02 -8.18 17.40
N SER A 101 36.46 -9.39 17.68
CA SER A 101 37.89 -9.67 17.80
C SER A 101 38.52 -9.56 16.41
N SER A 102 39.40 -8.56 16.26
CA SER A 102 40.40 -8.38 15.20
C SER A 102 39.95 -8.17 13.75
N SER A 103 40.19 -6.94 13.27
CA SER A 103 40.69 -6.56 11.92
C SER A 103 40.06 -7.26 10.71
N SER A 104 38.87 -6.82 10.30
CA SER A 104 38.40 -6.84 8.91
C SER A 104 37.31 -5.76 8.73
N PRO A 105 37.22 -5.09 7.56
CA PRO A 105 36.21 -4.07 7.33
C PRO A 105 34.80 -4.68 7.42
N PRO A 106 33.80 -3.94 7.92
CA PRO A 106 32.44 -4.45 8.03
C PRO A 106 31.87 -4.63 6.63
N SER A 107 31.81 -5.88 6.15
CA SER A 107 30.93 -6.23 5.05
C SER A 107 29.52 -6.36 5.61
N SER A 108 28.71 -5.32 5.44
CA SER A 108 27.27 -5.37 5.66
C SER A 108 26.65 -6.30 4.62
N SER A 109 26.64 -7.60 4.91
CA SER A 109 25.87 -8.55 4.12
C SER A 109 24.39 -8.22 4.32
N PRO A 110 23.59 -8.00 3.26
CA PRO A 110 22.16 -7.79 3.42
C PRO A 110 21.55 -9.03 4.09
N PRO A 111 20.49 -8.87 4.92
CA PRO A 111 19.76 -10.01 5.45
C PRO A 111 19.32 -10.90 4.28
N SER A 112 19.50 -12.22 4.44
CA SER A 112 19.22 -13.15 3.34
C SER A 112 17.80 -12.92 2.79
N SER A 113 17.68 -12.90 1.46
CA SER A 113 16.48 -12.64 0.66
C SER A 113 15.26 -13.53 0.97
N SER A 114 15.36 -14.44 1.95
CA SER A 114 14.27 -15.32 2.39
C SER A 114 13.28 -14.61 3.32
N LEU A 115 13.69 -13.55 4.04
CA LEU A 115 12.84 -12.92 5.07
C LEU A 115 12.10 -11.66 4.61
N CYS A 116 12.61 -10.96 3.60
CA CYS A 116 12.04 -9.72 3.06
C CYS A 116 11.88 -9.82 1.53
N ASN A 117 10.80 -9.22 1.01
CA ASN A 117 10.58 -9.05 -0.42
C ASN A 117 10.86 -7.61 -0.87
N LEU A 118 11.00 -6.64 0.04
CA LEU A 118 11.48 -5.29 -0.24
C LEU A 118 13.01 -5.26 -0.15
N THR A 119 13.67 -5.77 -1.19
CA THR A 119 15.14 -5.77 -1.29
C THR A 119 15.67 -4.35 -1.50
N ALA A 120 16.97 -4.14 -1.28
CA ALA A 120 17.64 -2.86 -1.55
C ALA A 120 17.33 -2.34 -2.97
N ASP A 121 17.50 -3.17 -4.00
CA ASP A 121 17.15 -2.82 -5.39
C ASP A 121 15.69 -2.34 -5.57
N VAL A 122 14.74 -2.88 -4.79
CA VAL A 122 13.33 -2.46 -4.86
C VAL A 122 13.15 -1.11 -4.17
N LEU A 123 13.80 -0.89 -3.03
CA LEU A 123 13.77 0.37 -2.30
C LEU A 123 14.42 1.49 -3.13
N ASP A 124 15.61 1.26 -3.68
CA ASP A 124 16.32 2.18 -4.56
C ASP A 124 15.50 2.50 -5.82
N GLY A 125 14.81 1.49 -6.37
CA GLY A 125 13.88 1.67 -7.47
C GLY A 125 12.67 2.54 -7.11
N CYS A 126 12.06 2.30 -5.95
CA CYS A 126 10.95 3.13 -5.45
C CYS A 126 11.39 4.58 -5.27
N GLU A 127 12.54 4.80 -4.65
CA GLU A 127 13.08 6.15 -4.45
C GLU A 127 13.38 6.83 -5.78
N LYS A 128 13.99 6.11 -6.73
CA LYS A 128 14.33 6.67 -8.05
C LYS A 128 13.11 7.04 -8.88
N TYR A 129 12.08 6.18 -8.92
CA TYR A 129 10.96 6.34 -9.86
C TYR A 129 9.71 6.93 -9.23
N PHE A 130 9.54 6.82 -7.91
CA PHE A 130 8.28 7.11 -7.22
C PHE A 130 8.44 8.03 -5.99
N SER A 131 9.65 8.52 -5.68
CA SER A 131 9.81 9.59 -4.67
C SER A 131 9.08 10.88 -5.09
N VAL A 132 9.11 11.18 -6.39
CA VAL A 132 8.26 12.18 -7.02
C VAL A 132 7.33 11.44 -7.98
N LEU A 133 6.03 11.42 -7.66
CA LEU A 133 5.06 10.69 -8.45
C LEU A 133 4.92 11.32 -9.85
N PRO A 134 4.85 10.50 -10.91
CA PRO A 134 4.59 10.99 -12.27
C PRO A 134 3.26 11.75 -12.36
N GLU A 135 3.20 12.79 -13.19
CA GLU A 135 2.03 13.67 -13.31
C GLU A 135 0.81 12.98 -13.92
N SER A 136 1.05 11.96 -14.75
CA SER A 136 0.02 11.18 -15.42
C SER A 136 0.45 9.72 -15.57
N PHE A 137 -0.50 8.85 -15.91
CA PHE A 137 -0.20 7.44 -16.18
C PHE A 137 0.73 7.29 -17.39
N GLN A 138 0.60 8.14 -18.40
CA GLN A 138 1.50 8.13 -19.55
C GLN A 138 2.93 8.56 -19.19
N ALA A 139 3.08 9.54 -18.29
CA ALA A 139 4.40 9.94 -17.76
C ALA A 139 5.06 8.80 -16.95
N LEU A 140 4.28 8.05 -16.17
CA LEU A 140 4.75 6.87 -15.46
C LEU A 140 5.29 5.82 -16.44
N LEU A 141 4.52 5.50 -17.48
CA LEU A 141 4.92 4.52 -18.49
C LEU A 141 6.19 4.96 -19.22
N ALA A 142 6.27 6.23 -19.63
CA ALA A 142 7.46 6.78 -20.30
C ALA A 142 8.73 6.66 -19.44
N SER A 143 8.63 7.00 -18.15
CA SER A 143 9.75 6.89 -17.22
C SER A 143 10.21 5.44 -17.01
N LEU A 144 9.27 4.51 -16.86
CA LEU A 144 9.58 3.08 -16.75
C LEU A 144 10.16 2.51 -18.04
N ASP A 145 9.70 2.99 -19.20
CA ASP A 145 10.18 2.59 -20.52
C ASP A 145 11.64 2.99 -20.73
N GLU A 146 11.99 4.23 -20.40
CA GLU A 146 13.37 4.72 -20.41
C GLU A 146 14.26 3.94 -19.43
N GLY A 147 13.75 3.68 -18.23
CA GLY A 147 14.41 2.84 -17.23
C GLY A 147 14.68 1.43 -17.74
N ALA A 148 13.69 0.78 -18.34
CA ALA A 148 13.84 -0.56 -18.88
C ALA A 148 14.83 -0.59 -20.06
N ALA A 149 14.78 0.40 -20.96
CA ALA A 149 15.67 0.53 -22.10
C ALA A 149 17.14 0.75 -21.69
N SER A 150 17.38 1.40 -20.54
CA SER A 150 18.71 1.57 -19.95
C SER A 150 19.18 0.37 -19.11
N GLY A 151 18.40 -0.71 -19.05
CA GLY A 151 18.76 -1.95 -18.35
C GLY A 151 18.38 -1.98 -16.86
N CYS A 152 17.56 -1.04 -16.38
CA CYS A 152 17.07 -1.05 -14.99
C CYS A 152 16.06 -2.20 -14.78
N ARG A 153 16.46 -3.19 -13.98
CA ARG A 153 15.61 -4.37 -13.67
C ARG A 153 14.29 -3.98 -13.00
N PHE A 154 14.33 -3.09 -12.01
CA PHE A 154 13.14 -2.61 -11.31
C PHE A 154 12.11 -2.03 -12.29
N ALA A 155 12.54 -1.12 -13.17
CA ALA A 155 11.67 -0.50 -14.15
C ALA A 155 11.06 -1.54 -15.11
N ALA A 156 11.88 -2.49 -15.58
CA ALA A 156 11.42 -3.57 -16.44
C ALA A 156 10.39 -4.49 -15.77
N GLU A 157 10.60 -4.85 -14.50
CA GLU A 157 9.68 -5.69 -13.71
C GLU A 157 8.35 -4.98 -13.42
N VAL A 158 8.38 -3.72 -13.01
CA VAL A 158 7.17 -2.93 -12.77
C VAL A 158 6.39 -2.77 -14.08
N LYS A 159 7.07 -2.38 -15.18
CA LYS A 159 6.47 -2.28 -16.51
C LYS A 159 5.81 -3.58 -16.95
N GLN A 160 6.49 -4.71 -16.76
CA GLN A 160 5.92 -6.02 -17.10
C GLN A 160 4.69 -6.30 -16.25
N THR A 161 4.75 -6.03 -14.95
CA THR A 161 3.60 -6.23 -14.06
C THR A 161 2.40 -5.39 -14.50
N LEU A 162 2.60 -4.13 -14.88
CA LEU A 162 1.54 -3.25 -15.37
C LEU A 162 0.83 -3.76 -16.62
N ARG A 163 1.47 -4.61 -17.45
CA ARG A 163 0.82 -5.24 -18.61
C ARG A 163 -0.18 -6.32 -18.20
N ASP A 164 0.03 -6.92 -17.03
CA ASP A 164 -0.79 -8.00 -16.51
C ASP A 164 -1.91 -7.49 -15.58
N LYS A 165 -2.06 -6.17 -15.43
CA LYS A 165 -3.08 -5.50 -14.61
C LYS A 165 -4.11 -4.80 -15.49
N CYS A 166 -5.22 -4.39 -14.87
CA CYS A 166 -6.19 -3.49 -15.51
C CYS A 166 -5.57 -2.09 -15.68
N PRO A 167 -5.41 -1.58 -16.92
CA PRO A 167 -4.79 -0.29 -17.18
C PRO A 167 -5.46 0.88 -16.45
N LEU A 168 -6.80 0.94 -16.52
CA LEU A 168 -7.57 2.01 -15.90
C LEU A 168 -7.45 1.98 -14.37
N SER A 169 -7.47 0.79 -13.75
CA SER A 169 -7.28 0.63 -12.31
C SER A 169 -5.92 1.17 -11.85
N CYS A 170 -4.85 0.88 -12.59
CA CYS A 170 -3.52 1.40 -12.31
C CYS A 170 -3.45 2.93 -12.42
N ALA A 171 -4.10 3.50 -13.45
CA ALA A 171 -4.16 4.94 -13.64
C ALA A 171 -4.98 5.67 -12.55
N VAL A 172 -6.12 5.09 -12.15
CA VAL A 172 -6.93 5.60 -11.03
C VAL A 172 -6.14 5.52 -9.72
N TRP A 173 -5.40 4.43 -9.48
CA TRP A 173 -4.55 4.32 -8.30
C TRP A 173 -3.47 5.41 -8.25
N LEU A 174 -2.80 5.70 -9.36
CA LEU A 174 -1.83 6.81 -9.42
C LEU A 174 -2.48 8.15 -9.04
N ALA A 175 -3.66 8.44 -9.59
CA ALA A 175 -4.36 9.68 -9.28
C ALA A 175 -4.79 9.76 -7.80
N LEU A 176 -5.34 8.68 -7.24
CA LEU A 176 -5.68 8.57 -5.82
C LEU A 176 -4.48 8.78 -4.91
N PHE A 177 -3.37 8.10 -5.20
CA PHE A 177 -2.19 8.15 -4.37
C PHE A 177 -1.54 9.55 -4.41
N ARG A 178 -1.53 10.21 -5.59
CA ARG A 178 -1.11 11.62 -5.70
C ARG A 178 -1.95 12.55 -4.83
N GLN A 179 -3.28 12.37 -4.79
CA GLN A 179 -4.15 13.16 -3.92
C GLN A 179 -3.84 12.91 -2.44
N ALA A 180 -3.58 11.66 -2.05
CA ALA A 180 -3.21 11.31 -0.68
C ALA A 180 -1.85 11.91 -0.27
N GLU A 181 -0.84 11.88 -1.16
CA GLU A 181 0.46 12.54 -0.93
C GLU A 181 0.30 14.06 -0.76
N ALA A 182 -0.49 14.71 -1.62
CA ALA A 182 -0.74 16.16 -1.53
C ALA A 182 -1.42 16.57 -0.20
N ARG A 183 -2.26 15.70 0.37
CA ARG A 183 -2.91 15.92 1.68
C ARG A 183 -1.95 15.79 2.87
N LYS A 184 -0.77 15.19 2.71
CA LYS A 184 0.21 15.05 3.80
C LYS A 184 0.98 16.32 4.08
N CYS A 185 1.24 17.13 3.06
CA CYS A 185 2.12 18.29 3.12
C CYS A 185 1.62 19.44 4.03
N VAL A 186 0.58 19.23 4.85
CA VAL A 186 -0.06 20.29 5.65
C VAL A 186 0.32 20.24 7.13
N ASP A 187 0.79 19.11 7.70
CA ASP A 187 1.17 19.06 9.13
C ASP A 187 2.45 18.26 9.36
N GLU A 188 3.57 18.98 9.53
CA GLU A 188 4.81 18.42 10.07
C GLU A 188 4.69 18.29 11.60
N ARG A 189 4.31 17.11 12.11
CA ARG A 189 4.56 16.75 13.52
C ARG A 189 5.08 15.34 13.71
N SER A 190 6.28 15.29 14.31
CA SER A 190 6.91 14.22 15.08
C SER A 190 7.01 12.84 14.40
N ASP A 191 8.17 12.56 13.79
CA ASP A 191 8.56 11.26 13.19
C ASP A 191 8.42 10.03 14.12
N ASP A 192 8.43 10.25 15.44
CA ASP A 192 8.38 9.17 16.44
C ASP A 192 6.97 8.74 16.86
N ALA A 193 5.91 9.44 16.42
CA ALA A 193 4.55 9.04 16.78
C ALA A 193 4.16 7.71 16.09
N PRO A 194 3.47 6.79 16.79
CA PRO A 194 2.81 5.67 16.11
C PRO A 194 1.86 6.21 15.03
N PHE A 195 1.70 5.50 13.91
CA PHE A 195 0.84 5.91 12.79
C PHE A 195 -0.60 6.29 13.26
N TYR A 196 -1.12 5.62 14.28
CA TYR A 196 -2.45 5.87 14.87
C TYR A 196 -2.50 6.98 15.95
N ALA A 197 -1.35 7.57 16.31
CA ALA A 197 -1.24 8.67 17.27
C ALA A 197 -1.26 10.05 16.58
N GLN A 198 -1.21 10.10 15.23
CA GLN A 198 -1.35 11.29 14.41
C GLN A 198 -2.81 11.78 14.34
N ARG A 199 -3.51 11.80 15.48
CA ARG A 199 -4.90 12.29 15.65
C ARG A 199 -5.03 13.81 15.49
N GLU A 200 -4.40 14.39 14.49
CA GLU A 200 -4.60 15.79 14.13
C GLU A 200 -5.76 15.84 13.14
N GLU A 201 -6.95 16.23 13.63
CA GLU A 201 -8.15 16.48 12.80
C GLU A 201 -8.61 15.28 11.92
N GLU A 202 -8.05 14.09 12.20
CA GLU A 202 -7.90 12.95 11.29
C GLU A 202 -9.20 12.24 10.93
N GLY A 203 -10.25 12.43 11.75
CA GLY A 203 -11.59 11.95 11.45
C GLY A 203 -12.05 12.44 10.08
N ASP A 204 -11.85 13.72 9.77
CA ASP A 204 -12.30 14.29 8.51
C ASP A 204 -11.43 13.82 7.33
N ARG A 205 -10.10 13.76 7.46
CA ARG A 205 -9.20 13.36 6.34
C ARG A 205 -9.29 11.87 6.00
N LEU A 206 -9.38 10.98 6.99
CA LEU A 206 -9.60 9.54 6.74
C LEU A 206 -11.02 9.31 6.23
N LEU A 207 -12.02 9.96 6.81
CA LEU A 207 -13.40 9.88 6.35
C LEU A 207 -13.56 10.38 4.92
N GLU A 208 -12.85 11.43 4.52
CA GLU A 208 -12.78 11.92 3.13
C GLU A 208 -12.23 10.86 2.18
N VAL A 209 -11.14 10.17 2.55
CA VAL A 209 -10.62 9.06 1.75
C VAL A 209 -11.65 7.93 1.68
N LEU A 210 -12.28 7.55 2.79
CA LEU A 210 -13.28 6.49 2.81
C LEU A 210 -14.54 6.85 2.00
N ARG A 211 -14.95 8.12 2.04
CA ARG A 211 -16.03 8.68 1.21
C ARG A 211 -15.66 8.62 -0.27
N GLN A 212 -14.44 8.99 -0.63
CA GLN A 212 -13.92 8.87 -1.99
C GLN A 212 -13.85 7.41 -2.46
N ASP A 213 -13.40 6.50 -1.59
CA ASP A 213 -13.35 5.06 -1.87
C ASP A 213 -14.74 4.50 -2.11
N PHE A 214 -15.75 4.90 -1.31
CA PHE A 214 -17.14 4.49 -1.53
C PHE A 214 -17.62 4.86 -2.93
N VAL A 215 -17.38 6.10 -3.36
CA VAL A 215 -17.80 6.60 -4.68
C VAL A 215 -17.10 5.86 -5.81
N LEU A 216 -15.81 5.61 -5.65
CA LEU A 216 -15.06 4.82 -6.63
C LEU A 216 -15.54 3.38 -6.67
N ALA A 217 -15.81 2.76 -5.51
CA ALA A 217 -16.35 1.42 -5.44
C ALA A 217 -17.69 1.32 -6.20
N GLU A 218 -18.55 2.33 -6.08
CA GLU A 218 -19.78 2.45 -6.87
C GLU A 218 -19.48 2.56 -8.38
N ALA A 219 -18.52 3.39 -8.79
CA ALA A 219 -18.12 3.57 -10.18
C ALA A 219 -17.61 2.27 -10.83
N PHE A 220 -16.72 1.57 -10.12
CA PHE A 220 -16.17 0.28 -10.56
C PHE A 220 -17.24 -0.82 -10.55
N GLY A 221 -18.13 -0.84 -9.55
CA GLY A 221 -19.19 -1.85 -9.40
C GLY A 221 -20.29 -1.74 -10.46
N HIS A 222 -20.67 -0.52 -10.85
CA HIS A 222 -21.73 -0.26 -11.83
C HIS A 222 -21.26 -0.30 -13.28
N GLY A 223 -20.02 -0.71 -13.53
CA GLY A 223 -19.58 -1.13 -14.85
C GLY A 223 -19.04 -0.02 -15.73
N TYR A 224 -18.43 1.02 -15.15
CA TYR A 224 -17.79 2.08 -15.92
C TYR A 224 -16.27 1.95 -15.95
N PRO A 225 -15.69 1.49 -17.07
CA PRO A 225 -16.10 0.30 -17.81
C PRO A 225 -16.13 -0.97 -16.91
N GLU A 226 -16.71 -2.07 -17.41
CA GLU A 226 -16.96 -3.32 -16.65
C GLU A 226 -15.71 -4.12 -16.22
N ASN A 227 -14.54 -3.48 -16.14
CA ASN A 227 -13.27 -4.09 -15.77
C ASN A 227 -13.35 -4.84 -14.44
N PHE A 228 -14.05 -4.32 -13.44
CA PHE A 228 -14.15 -5.03 -12.17
C PHE A 228 -14.90 -6.37 -12.30
N LYS A 229 -16.07 -6.34 -12.97
CA LYS A 229 -16.85 -7.56 -13.23
C LYS A 229 -16.04 -8.55 -14.08
N GLU A 230 -15.34 -8.05 -15.10
CA GLU A 230 -14.50 -8.86 -15.97
C GLU A 230 -13.31 -9.47 -15.23
N GLY A 231 -12.66 -8.71 -14.36
CA GLY A 231 -11.54 -9.21 -13.55
C GLY A 231 -11.99 -10.25 -12.54
N VAL A 232 -13.14 -10.03 -11.89
CA VAL A 232 -13.78 -11.03 -11.02
C VAL A 232 -14.12 -12.29 -11.82
N ARG A 233 -14.70 -12.15 -13.02
CA ARG A 233 -14.99 -13.29 -13.91
C ARG A 233 -13.71 -14.07 -14.20
N ALA A 234 -12.68 -13.40 -14.72
CA ALA A 234 -11.45 -14.03 -15.17
C ALA A 234 -10.63 -14.70 -14.05
N VAL A 235 -10.58 -14.08 -12.87
CA VAL A 235 -9.70 -14.52 -11.76
C VAL A 235 -10.42 -15.42 -10.76
N LEU A 236 -11.70 -15.17 -10.48
CA LEU A 236 -12.42 -15.83 -9.37
C LEU A 236 -13.51 -16.80 -9.85
N VAL A 237 -14.25 -16.46 -10.91
CA VAL A 237 -15.37 -17.28 -11.40
C VAL A 237 -14.89 -18.35 -12.38
N ASP A 238 -14.43 -17.92 -13.56
CA ASP A 238 -14.01 -18.80 -14.64
C ASP A 238 -12.57 -19.29 -14.43
N LYS A 239 -11.76 -18.50 -13.70
CA LYS A 239 -10.36 -18.79 -13.36
C LYS A 239 -9.48 -19.03 -14.59
N ASP A 240 -9.85 -18.44 -15.73
CA ASP A 240 -9.07 -18.51 -16.96
C ASP A 240 -7.82 -17.63 -16.93
N ASN A 241 -7.76 -16.66 -16.01
CA ASN A 241 -6.72 -15.63 -15.90
C ASN A 241 -6.51 -14.87 -17.23
N ARG A 242 -7.57 -14.65 -18.01
CA ARG A 242 -7.57 -13.96 -19.31
C ARG A 242 -8.60 -12.82 -19.35
N PRO A 243 -8.45 -11.81 -18.50
CA PRO A 243 -9.37 -10.68 -18.48
C PRO A 243 -9.30 -9.86 -19.78
N GLN A 244 -10.44 -9.36 -20.22
CA GLN A 244 -10.60 -8.47 -21.36
C GLN A 244 -10.80 -7.03 -20.89
N TRP A 245 -9.69 -6.33 -20.68
CA TRP A 245 -9.72 -4.96 -20.16
C TRP A 245 -10.21 -3.95 -21.19
N THR A 246 -10.90 -2.92 -20.70
CA THR A 246 -11.24 -1.71 -21.44
C THR A 246 -10.70 -0.49 -20.67
N PRO A 247 -9.71 0.25 -21.20
CA PRO A 247 -8.96 -0.06 -22.40
C PRO A 247 -8.08 -1.32 -22.24
N SER A 248 -7.76 -1.97 -23.36
CA SER A 248 -6.96 -3.20 -23.38
C SER A 248 -5.46 -2.96 -23.24
N ASN A 249 -5.01 -1.71 -23.41
CA ASN A 249 -3.60 -1.35 -23.36
C ASN A 249 -3.38 -0.13 -22.46
N ASN A 250 -2.20 -0.08 -21.84
CA ASN A 250 -1.77 1.03 -20.99
C ASN A 250 -1.64 2.35 -21.76
N ALA A 251 -1.26 2.31 -23.03
CA ALA A 251 -1.15 3.50 -23.87
C ALA A 251 -2.50 4.16 -24.19
N ASP A 252 -3.59 3.39 -24.12
CA ASP A 252 -4.94 3.83 -24.51
C ASP A 252 -5.74 4.41 -23.33
N VAL A 253 -5.13 4.53 -22.14
CA VAL A 253 -5.75 5.20 -20.99
C VAL A 253 -5.58 6.70 -21.10
N HIS A 254 -6.69 7.44 -21.18
CA HIS A 254 -6.69 8.90 -21.23
C HIS A 254 -7.00 9.50 -19.85
N GLU A 255 -6.56 10.75 -19.63
CA GLU A 255 -6.86 11.47 -18.39
C GLU A 255 -8.37 11.65 -18.16
N ASP A 256 -9.14 11.76 -19.23
CA ASP A 256 -10.59 11.85 -19.18
C ASP A 256 -11.24 10.58 -18.60
N ASP A 257 -10.65 9.41 -18.84
CA ASP A 257 -11.14 8.15 -18.27
C ASP A 257 -10.95 8.15 -16.75
N VAL A 258 -9.77 8.57 -16.29
CA VAL A 258 -9.46 8.69 -14.85
C VAL A 258 -10.34 9.74 -14.19
N ARG A 259 -10.48 10.92 -14.80
CA ARG A 259 -11.31 12.01 -14.27
C ARG A 259 -12.76 11.58 -14.11
N ARG A 260 -13.28 10.82 -15.08
CA ARG A 260 -14.66 10.31 -15.02
C ARG A 260 -14.88 9.33 -13.86
N MET A 261 -13.89 8.50 -13.54
CA MET A 261 -13.94 7.63 -12.35
C MET A 261 -13.97 8.47 -11.07
N LEU A 262 -13.09 9.45 -10.95
CA LEU A 262 -12.98 10.29 -9.74
C LEU A 262 -14.20 11.20 -9.53
N ASN A 263 -14.85 11.64 -10.62
CA ASN A 263 -16.01 12.52 -10.58
C ASN A 263 -17.35 11.78 -10.71
N TYR A 264 -17.36 10.46 -10.50
CA TYR A 264 -18.57 9.63 -10.66
C TYR A 264 -19.76 10.12 -9.79
N CYS A 265 -19.47 10.73 -8.64
CA CYS A 265 -20.46 11.28 -7.72
C CYS A 265 -21.40 12.30 -8.37
N GLU A 266 -20.82 13.34 -8.98
CA GLU A 266 -21.55 14.49 -9.54
C GLU A 266 -22.46 14.04 -10.68
N ALA A 267 -22.03 13.03 -11.44
CA ALA A 267 -22.78 12.48 -12.56
C ALA A 267 -23.98 11.62 -12.13
N ASN A 268 -24.02 11.12 -10.88
CA ASN A 268 -25.00 10.12 -10.43
C ASN A 268 -25.74 10.49 -9.14
N GLY A 269 -25.61 11.73 -8.64
CA GLY A 269 -26.37 12.22 -7.48
C GLY A 269 -26.01 11.51 -6.16
N LEU A 270 -24.75 11.10 -6.03
CA LEU A 270 -24.22 10.49 -4.81
C LEU A 270 -23.71 11.51 -3.79
N ASP A 271 -23.77 12.82 -4.09
CA ASP A 271 -23.30 13.92 -3.24
C ASP A 271 -23.88 13.90 -1.82
N ARG A 272 -25.10 13.37 -1.67
CA ARG A 272 -25.76 13.18 -0.36
C ARG A 272 -25.00 12.28 0.60
N TYR A 273 -24.12 11.40 0.10
CA TYR A 273 -23.28 10.51 0.91
C TYR A 273 -21.89 11.10 1.20
N LEU A 274 -21.50 12.17 0.49
CA LEU A 274 -20.22 12.86 0.69
C LEU A 274 -20.30 13.97 1.75
N HIS A 275 -21.47 14.59 1.92
CA HIS A 275 -21.65 15.79 2.74
C HIS A 275 -22.56 15.61 3.96
N SER A 276 -23.01 14.38 4.24
CA SER A 276 -23.79 14.02 5.44
C SER A 276 -22.90 13.58 6.59
#